data_AF-A0A4R1R491-F1
#
_entry.id   AF-A0A4R1R491-F1
#
_cell.length_a   1.000
_cell.length_b   1.000
_cell.length_c   1.000
_cell.angle_alpha   90.00
_cell.angle_beta   90.00
_cell.angle_gamma   90.00
#
_symmetry.space_group_name_H-M   'P 1'
#
loop_
_entity.id
_entity.type
_entity.pdbx_description
1 polymer ?
#
loop_
_entity_poly.entity_id
_entity_poly.type
_entity_poly.pdbx_seq_one_letter_code
_entity_poly.pdbx_strand_id
1 'polypeptide(L)' 'KILEWDGDGFWLYFKRLERGHFRWPASDNEATMVLNSAELSCLIDGAKLEKKLRRSELFERKIS' A
#
# COMPACT_ATOMS: atom_id res chain seq x y z
N LYS A 1 7.45 6.03 6.10
CA LYS A 1 6.98 6.39 7.46
C LYS A 1 5.46 6.36 7.42
N ILE A 2 4.79 5.88 8.46
CA ILE A 2 3.33 5.96 8.62
C ILE A 2 3.07 6.81 9.85
N LEU A 3 2.16 7.77 9.71
CA LEU A 3 1.70 8.61 10.81
C LEU A 3 0.25 8.24 11.10
N GLU A 4 -0.03 7.84 12.32
CA GLU A 4 -1.38 7.48 12.79
C GLU A 4 -1.77 8.42 13.92
N TRP A 5 -3.01 8.92 13.91
CA TRP A 5 -3.57 9.74 14.99
C TRP A 5 -4.49 8.88 15.84
N ASP A 6 -4.27 8.83 17.15
CA ASP A 6 -5.07 8.03 18.09
C ASP A 6 -6.09 8.84 18.91
N GLY A 7 -6.04 10.17 18.81
CA GLY A 7 -6.96 11.08 19.51
C GLY A 7 -6.25 12.11 20.39
N ASP A 8 -5.11 11.75 20.97
CA ASP A 8 -4.31 12.63 21.83
C ASP A 8 -2.89 12.87 21.30
N GLY A 9 -2.45 12.07 20.34
CA GLY A 9 -1.15 12.23 19.72
C GLY A 9 -1.00 11.51 18.38
N PHE A 10 0.23 11.60 17.86
CA PHE A 10 0.62 10.88 16.65
C PHE A 10 1.57 9.74 16.98
N TRP A 11 1.23 8.55 16.48
CA TRP A 11 2.13 7.42 16.35
C TRP A 11 2.92 7.53 15.05
N LEU A 12 4.24 7.36 15.15
CA LEU A 12 5.13 7.31 13.99
C LEU A 12 5.71 5.91 13.83
N TYR A 13 5.20 5.16 12.86
CA TYR A 13 5.79 3.89 12.47
C TYR A 13 6.87 4.12 11.41
N PHE A 14 8.06 3.60 11.69
CA PHE A 14 9.18 3.65 10.76
C PHE A 14 9.76 2.26 10.55
N LYS A 15 9.81 1.84 9.28
CA LYS A 15 10.50 0.64 8.83
C LYS A 15 11.68 1.07 7.97
N ARG A 16 12.89 0.64 8.35
CA ARG A 16 14.09 0.78 7.52
C ARG A 16 14.23 -0.46 6.64
N LEU A 17 14.44 -0.23 5.35
CA LEU A 17 14.80 -1.29 4.42
C LEU A 17 16.32 -1.35 4.34
N GLU A 18 16.90 -2.53 4.59
CA GLU A 18 18.35 -2.71 4.46
C GLU A 18 18.80 -2.75 2.99
N ARG A 19 17.88 -3.10 2.08
CA ARG A 19 18.10 -3.09 0.63
C ARG A 19 16.83 -2.70 -0.11
N GLY A 20 16.97 -1.85 -1.14
CA GLY A 20 15.87 -1.45 -2.02
C GLY A 20 14.96 -0.36 -1.45
N HIS A 21 13.84 -0.15 -2.13
CA HIS A 21 12.79 0.82 -1.77
C HIS A 21 11.42 0.17 -1.91
N PHE A 22 10.40 0.74 -1.24
CA PHE A 22 9.02 0.35 -1.48
C PHE A 22 8.65 0.65 -2.93
N ARG A 23 8.20 -0.38 -3.66
CA ARG A 23 7.63 -0.17 -5.00
C ARG A 23 6.20 0.32 -4.83
N TRP A 24 6.04 1.63 -4.93
CA TRP A 24 4.73 2.24 -4.99
C TRP A 24 4.08 1.88 -6.34
N PRO A 25 2.88 1.29 -6.34
CA PRO A 25 2.19 0.99 -7.60
C PRO A 25 1.93 2.31 -8.32
N ALA A 26 2.26 2.36 -9.61
CA ALA A 26 2.07 3.54 -10.43
C ALA A 26 0.60 3.96 -10.43
N SER A 27 0.28 5.05 -9.74
CA SER A 27 -0.99 5.75 -9.86
C SER A 27 -0.87 6.73 -11.01
N ASP A 28 -1.80 6.65 -11.95
CA ASP A 28 -2.02 7.70 -12.95
C ASP A 28 -2.32 9.01 -12.20
N ASN A 29 -1.31 9.88 -12.06
CA ASN A 29 -1.38 11.24 -11.51
C ASN A 29 -1.93 11.47 -10.08
N GLU A 30 -2.44 10.47 -9.37
CA GLU A 30 -2.92 10.66 -7.99
C GLU A 30 -1.82 10.43 -6.96
N ALA A 31 -1.59 11.45 -6.11
CA ALA A 31 -0.60 11.42 -5.04
C ALA A 31 -1.02 10.57 -3.82
N THR A 32 -2.30 10.18 -3.75
CA THR A 32 -2.89 9.48 -2.61
C THR A 32 -3.54 8.18 -3.09
N MET A 33 -3.34 7.09 -2.35
CA MET A 33 -3.95 5.80 -2.63
C MET A 33 -4.54 5.22 -1.35
N VAL A 34 -5.75 4.66 -1.46
CA VAL A 34 -6.39 3.93 -0.37
C VAL A 34 -5.97 2.47 -0.46
N LEU A 35 -5.50 1.89 0.64
CA LEU A 35 -5.09 0.50 0.73
C LEU A 35 -5.85 -0.19 1.85
N ASN A 36 -6.29 -1.42 1.62
CA ASN A 36 -6.73 -2.29 2.71
C ASN A 36 -5.54 -2.92 3.45
N SER A 37 -5.81 -3.55 4.59
CA SER A 37 -4.77 -4.19 5.42
C SER A 37 -3.93 -5.22 4.66
N ALA A 38 -4.55 -6.02 3.78
CA ALA A 38 -3.85 -7.05 3.02
C ALA A 38 -2.96 -6.51 1.90
N GLU A 39 -3.29 -5.35 1.35
CA GLU A 39 -2.49 -4.63 0.36
C GLU A 39 -1.32 -3.89 1.01
N LEU A 40 -1.59 -3.23 2.15
CA LEU A 40 -0.56 -2.60 2.95
C LEU A 40 0.50 -3.61 3.41
N SER A 41 0.09 -4.78 3.89
CA SER A 41 1.04 -5.86 4.24
C SER A 41 1.89 -6.28 3.04
N CYS A 42 1.28 -6.46 1.86
CA CYS A 42 2.05 -6.77 0.65
C CYS A 42 3.08 -5.69 0.28
N LEU A 43 2.74 -4.40 0.46
CA LEU A 43 3.68 -3.31 0.26
C LEU A 43 4.84 -3.39 1.26
N ILE A 44 4.52 -3.58 2.54
CA ILE A 44 5.48 -3.63 3.65
C ILE A 44 6.43 -4.83 3.51
N ASP A 45 5.95 -5.94 2.97
CA ASP A 45 6.72 -7.18 2.76
C ASP A 45 7.55 -7.16 1.48
N GLY A 46 7.42 -6.12 0.65
CA GLY A 46 8.14 -6.01 -0.63
C GLY A 46 7.61 -6.95 -1.71
N ALA A 47 6.45 -7.58 -1.50
CA ALA A 47 5.74 -8.30 -2.54
C ALA A 47 5.33 -7.34 -3.66
N LYS A 48 5.18 -7.84 -4.91
CA LYS A 48 4.76 -7.01 -6.04
C LYS A 48 3.29 -6.60 -5.87
N LEU A 49 3.04 -5.52 -5.12
CA LEU A 49 1.70 -4.97 -4.88
C LEU A 49 0.95 -4.71 -6.19
N GLU A 50 1.63 -4.18 -7.22
CA GLU A 50 1.07 -3.97 -8.56
C GLU A 50 0.40 -5.22 -9.15
N LYS A 51 1.00 -6.41 -8.99
CA LYS A 51 0.43 -7.65 -9.52
C LYS A 51 -0.83 -8.06 -8.75
N LYS A 52 -0.91 -7.72 -7.47
CA LYS A 52 -2.06 -8.04 -6.61
C LYS A 52 -3.21 -7.08 -6.89
N LEU A 53 -2.93 -5.79 -7.01
CA LEU A 53 -3.92 -4.75 -7.38
C LEU A 53 -4.51 -5.01 -8.78
N ARG A 54 -3.66 -5.28 -9.79
CA ARG A 54 -4.17 -5.67 -11.13
C ARG A 54 -5.04 -6.92 -11.09
N ARG A 55 -4.74 -7.86 -10.19
CA ARG A 55 -5.56 -9.07 -10.05
C ARG A 55 -6.91 -8.73 -9.42
N SER A 56 -6.97 -7.93 -8.35
CA SER A 56 -8.24 -7.54 -7.71
C SER A 56 -9.13 -6.72 -8.65
N GLU A 57 -8.57 -5.74 -9.38
CA GLU A 57 -9.30 -4.96 -10.41
C GLU A 57 -9.96 -5.87 -11.47
N LEU A 58 -9.26 -6.94 -11.88
CA LEU A 58 -9.79 -7.90 -12.85
C LEU A 58 -10.87 -8.81 -12.26
N PHE A 59 -10.87 -9.06 -10.95
CA PHE A 59 -11.95 -9.80 -10.29
C PHE A 59 -13.21 -8.94 -10.14
N GLU A 60 -13.07 -7.65 -9.80
CA GLU A 60 -14.21 -6.73 -9.71
C GLU A 60 -14.89 -6.54 -11.08
N ARG A 61 -14.10 -6.41 -12.15
CA ARG A 61 -14.63 -6.29 -13.53
C ARG A 61 -15.39 -7.51 -14.04
N LYS A 62 -15.18 -8.69 -13.44
CA LYS A 62 -15.80 -9.95 -13.89
C LYS A 62 -17.12 -10.27 -13.20
N ILE A 63 -17.50 -9.49 -12.18
CA ILE A 63 -18.73 -9.64 -11.41
C ILE A 63 -19.78 -8.57 -11.79
N SER A 64 -19.44 -7.65 -12.70
CA SER A 64 -20.39 -6.68 -13.29
C SER A 64 -20.91 -7.11 -14.66
#